data_AF-G5ARH1-F1
#
_entry.id   AF-G5ARH1-F1
#
_cell.length_a   1.000
_cell.length_b   1.000
_cell.length_c   1.000
_cell.angle_alpha   90.00
_cell.angle_beta   90.00
_cell.angle_gamma   90.00
#
_symmetry.space_group_name_H-M   'P 1'
#
loop_
_entity.id
_entity.type
_entity.pdbx_description
1 polymer ?
#
loop_
_entity_poly.entity_id
_entity_poly.type
_entity_poly.pdbx_seq_one_letter_code
_entity_poly.pdbx_strand_id
1 'polypeptide(L)'
;CFPCANGGCPQMGHYADRFSGKTNGMFQKFYLNTGDTSNFSRWRYQVAVTLSGEKVTGHVLVSLYGNWGNSKQYEIYKGSLKPGNTHTSQIDSDVDVGDLQKVKFIWYNNVINLTLPRVGASRVTV
;
A
#
# COMPACT_ATOMS: atom_id res chain seq x y z
N CYS A 1 -5.31 -11.52 3.89
CA CYS A 1 -4.14 -12.27 4.39
C CYS A 1 -2.94 -11.32 4.47
N PHE A 2 -2.95 -10.42 5.46
CA PHE A 2 -1.89 -9.45 5.73
C PHE A 2 -2.09 -8.98 7.18
N PRO A 3 -1.03 -8.68 7.95
CA PRO A 3 0.39 -8.87 7.64
C PRO A 3 0.81 -10.35 7.69
N CYS A 4 2.12 -10.62 7.66
CA CYS A 4 2.65 -11.95 7.95
C CYS A 4 2.22 -12.43 9.34
N ALA A 5 2.09 -13.75 9.50
CA ALA A 5 1.85 -14.36 10.82
C ALA A 5 3.07 -14.19 11.74
N ASN A 6 2.90 -14.48 13.03
CA ASN A 6 3.95 -14.32 14.06
C ASN A 6 5.27 -15.09 13.77
N GLY A 7 5.25 -16.09 12.88
CA GLY A 7 6.44 -16.81 12.41
C GLY A 7 7.11 -16.22 11.16
N GLY A 8 6.67 -15.05 10.70
CA GLY A 8 7.05 -14.46 9.41
C GLY A 8 6.32 -15.10 8.23
N CYS A 9 6.61 -14.59 7.02
CA CYS A 9 6.21 -15.23 5.78
C CYS A 9 7.40 -16.00 5.19
N PRO A 10 7.18 -17.19 4.59
CA PRO A 10 8.24 -17.85 3.81
C PRO A 10 8.61 -17.01 2.59
N GLN A 11 9.90 -16.97 2.26
CA GLN A 11 10.37 -16.38 1.00
C GLN A 11 10.14 -17.39 -0.14
N MET A 12 9.41 -17.00 -1.18
CA MET A 12 9.25 -17.86 -2.36
C MET A 12 10.60 -18.04 -3.08
N GLY A 13 10.91 -19.29 -3.46
CA GLY A 13 12.11 -19.61 -4.24
C GLY A 13 13.25 -20.15 -3.39
N HIS A 14 14.49 -19.71 -3.68
CA HIS A 14 15.72 -20.29 -3.14
C HIS A 14 15.80 -20.35 -1.60
N TYR A 15 15.17 -19.40 -0.91
CA TYR A 15 15.23 -19.25 0.54
C TYR A 15 13.98 -19.76 1.29
N ALA A 16 13.10 -20.53 0.63
CA ALA A 16 11.87 -21.04 1.24
C ALA A 16 12.15 -21.98 2.44
N ASP A 17 13.31 -22.63 2.44
CA ASP A 17 13.78 -23.53 3.49
C ASP A 17 14.15 -22.81 4.80
N ARG A 18 14.30 -21.49 4.80
CA ARG A 18 14.56 -20.69 6.01
C ARG A 18 13.32 -20.48 6.87
N PHE A 19 12.13 -20.76 6.35
CA PHE A 19 10.88 -20.61 7.09
C PHE A 19 10.78 -21.67 8.20
N SER A 20 10.63 -21.23 9.46
CA SER A 20 10.58 -22.12 10.63
C SER A 20 9.39 -23.08 10.61
N GLY A 21 8.26 -22.66 10.04
CA GLY A 21 7.03 -23.46 9.96
C GLY A 21 6.94 -24.40 8.74
N LYS A 22 8.01 -24.59 7.97
CA LYS A 22 7.98 -25.31 6.67
C LYS A 22 7.43 -26.74 6.76
N THR A 23 7.56 -27.41 7.90
CA THR A 23 7.08 -28.78 8.13
C THR A 23 5.90 -28.89 9.11
N ASN A 24 5.29 -27.78 9.53
CA ASN A 24 4.16 -27.79 10.48
C ASN A 24 2.86 -28.35 9.88
N GLY A 25 2.79 -28.45 8.55
CA GLY A 25 1.68 -29.06 7.82
C GLY A 25 2.09 -29.36 6.38
N MET A 26 1.46 -30.38 5.79
CA MET A 26 1.62 -30.68 4.37
C MET A 26 0.73 -29.77 3.53
N PHE A 27 1.18 -29.43 2.31
CA PHE A 27 0.42 -28.63 1.33
C PHE A 27 -0.02 -27.23 1.82
N GLN A 28 0.82 -26.57 2.61
CA GLN A 28 0.60 -25.18 3.03
C GLN A 28 0.50 -24.25 1.81
N LYS A 29 -0.55 -23.41 1.76
CA LYS A 29 -0.81 -22.49 0.64
C LYS A 29 -0.32 -21.08 0.98
N PHE A 30 0.44 -20.48 0.07
CA PHE A 30 0.95 -19.12 0.16
C PHE A 30 0.63 -18.35 -1.12
N TYR A 31 0.33 -17.06 -0.98
CA TYR A 31 -0.03 -16.19 -2.09
C TYR A 31 0.78 -14.90 -2.03
N LEU A 32 1.28 -14.44 -3.18
CA LEU A 32 1.99 -13.18 -3.33
C LEU A 32 1.82 -12.66 -4.77
N ASN A 33 2.15 -11.39 -4.96
CA ASN A 33 2.24 -10.79 -6.29
C ASN A 33 3.71 -10.53 -6.64
N THR A 34 4.01 -10.51 -7.95
CA THR A 34 5.34 -10.20 -8.49
C THR A 34 5.25 -9.06 -9.50
N GLY A 35 6.41 -8.53 -9.89
CA GLY A 35 6.50 -7.66 -11.06
C GLY A 35 6.08 -8.34 -12.36
N ASP A 36 5.76 -7.51 -13.36
CA ASP A 36 5.48 -7.90 -14.74
C ASP A 36 6.76 -8.00 -15.60
N THR A 37 7.86 -7.42 -15.13
CA THR A 37 9.16 -7.32 -15.82
C THR A 37 10.31 -7.63 -14.86
N SER A 38 11.52 -7.83 -15.41
CA SER A 38 12.73 -8.24 -14.67
C SER A 38 12.94 -7.42 -13.39
N ASN A 39 13.46 -8.06 -12.34
CA ASN A 39 13.34 -7.67 -10.93
C ASN A 39 11.89 -7.76 -10.43
N PHE A 40 11.44 -9.01 -10.32
CA PHE A 40 10.08 -9.39 -9.94
C PHE A 40 9.74 -9.16 -8.45
N SER A 41 10.71 -8.84 -7.61
CA SER A 41 10.55 -8.65 -6.16
C SER A 41 9.56 -7.53 -5.83
N ARG A 42 8.66 -7.78 -4.88
CA ARG A 42 7.70 -6.78 -4.39
C ARG A 42 7.59 -6.84 -2.87
N TRP A 43 7.30 -5.69 -2.25
CA TRP A 43 7.09 -5.51 -0.82
C TRP A 43 5.66 -5.02 -0.58
N ARG A 44 4.88 -5.80 0.16
CA ARG A 44 3.47 -5.50 0.39
C ARG A 44 3.29 -4.59 1.59
N TYR A 45 2.57 -3.49 1.41
CA TYR A 45 2.17 -2.55 2.47
C TYR A 45 0.65 -2.45 2.54
N GLN A 46 0.10 -2.12 3.71
CA GLN A 46 -1.32 -1.79 3.86
C GLN A 46 -1.48 -0.35 4.28
N VAL A 47 -2.00 0.48 3.38
CA VAL A 47 -2.17 1.90 3.63
C VAL A 47 -3.64 2.18 3.92
N ALA A 48 -3.93 2.86 5.03
CA ALA A 48 -5.25 3.39 5.33
C ALA A 48 -5.23 4.92 5.43
N VAL A 49 -6.07 5.57 4.62
CA VAL A 49 -6.15 7.04 4.50
C VAL A 49 -7.49 7.52 5.02
N THR A 50 -7.48 8.37 6.04
CA THR A 50 -8.67 9.07 6.56
C THR A 50 -8.76 10.44 5.93
N LEU A 51 -9.80 10.69 5.14
CA LEU A 51 -9.93 11.90 4.33
C LEU A 51 -10.37 13.12 5.15
N SER A 52 -10.01 14.30 4.69
CA SER A 52 -10.44 15.60 5.22
C SER A 52 -10.68 16.61 4.09
N GLY A 53 -11.27 17.77 4.41
CA GLY A 53 -11.56 18.81 3.42
C GLY A 53 -12.97 18.70 2.85
N GLU A 54 -13.11 18.78 1.54
CA GLU A 54 -14.40 18.79 0.82
C GLU A 54 -14.78 17.42 0.25
N LYS A 55 -16.09 17.24 0.01
CA LYS A 55 -16.62 16.06 -0.68
C LYS A 55 -16.50 16.22 -2.19
N VAL A 56 -15.80 15.30 -2.84
CA VAL A 56 -15.57 15.30 -4.30
C VAL A 56 -15.64 13.89 -4.87
N THR A 57 -15.48 13.76 -6.19
CA THR A 57 -15.26 12.48 -6.87
C THR A 57 -13.89 12.50 -7.53
N GLY A 58 -13.07 11.51 -7.24
CA GLY A 58 -11.68 11.50 -7.68
C GLY A 58 -10.92 10.27 -7.23
N HIS A 59 -9.60 10.36 -7.31
CA HIS A 59 -8.66 9.30 -6.96
C HIS A 59 -7.72 9.81 -5.90
N VAL A 60 -7.39 8.95 -4.95
CA VAL A 60 -6.42 9.22 -3.87
C VAL A 60 -5.22 8.33 -4.11
N LEU A 61 -4.05 8.95 -4.19
CA LEU A 61 -2.78 8.24 -4.30
C LEU A 61 -1.89 8.57 -3.11
N VAL A 62 -1.08 7.59 -2.73
CA VAL A 62 -0.10 7.70 -1.64
C VAL A 62 1.27 7.23 -2.09
N SER A 63 2.31 7.94 -1.66
CA SER A 63 3.69 7.45 -1.74
C SER A 63 4.37 7.44 -0.37
N LEU A 64 5.16 6.39 -0.14
CA LEU A 64 5.87 6.10 1.09
C LEU A 64 7.32 6.57 0.96
N TYR A 65 7.87 7.16 2.02
CA TYR A 65 9.26 7.60 2.08
C TYR A 65 9.87 7.13 3.40
N GLY A 66 10.92 6.34 3.31
CA GLY A 66 11.69 5.88 4.46
C GLY A 66 13.19 6.08 4.25
N ASN A 67 13.98 5.50 5.16
CA ASN A 67 15.43 5.63 5.15
C ASN A 67 16.12 4.93 3.97
N TRP A 68 15.50 3.92 3.35
CA TRP A 68 16.08 3.17 2.23
C TRP A 68 15.62 3.64 0.85
N GLY A 69 14.63 4.54 0.79
CA GLY A 69 14.14 5.09 -0.46
C GLY A 69 12.68 5.54 -0.39
N ASN A 70 12.06 5.67 -1.56
CA ASN A 70 10.66 6.02 -1.67
C ASN A 70 9.94 5.17 -2.70
N SER A 71 8.67 4.86 -2.42
CA SER A 71 7.81 4.15 -3.33
C SER A 71 7.34 5.06 -4.48
N LYS A 72 6.77 4.43 -5.51
CA LYS A 72 5.89 5.13 -6.47
C LYS A 72 4.60 5.59 -5.79
N GLN A 73 3.78 6.35 -6.51
CA GLN A 73 2.42 6.66 -6.07
C GLN A 73 1.50 5.48 -6.38
N TYR A 74 0.77 5.00 -5.37
CA TYR A 74 -0.21 3.94 -5.51
C TYR A 74 -1.61 4.49 -5.26
N GLU A 75 -2.56 4.12 -6.11
CA GLU A 75 -3.97 4.44 -5.91
C GLU A 75 -4.52 3.64 -4.72
N ILE A 76 -4.99 4.35 -3.71
CA ILE A 76 -5.62 3.77 -2.51
C ILE A 76 -7.12 3.65 -2.71
N TYR A 77 -7.73 4.64 -3.36
CA TYR A 77 -9.17 4.64 -3.60
C TYR A 77 -9.53 5.55 -4.78
N LYS A 78 -10.52 5.11 -5.55
CA LYS A 78 -11.15 5.86 -6.64
C LYS A 78 -12.65 5.85 -6.45
N GLY A 79 -13.27 7.01 -6.41
CA GLY A 79 -14.70 7.15 -6.22
C GLY A 79 -15.09 8.43 -5.49
N SER A 80 -16.15 8.36 -4.68
CA SER A 80 -16.62 9.49 -3.88
C SER A 80 -15.73 9.67 -2.64
N LEU A 81 -14.93 10.73 -2.65
CA LEU A 81 -14.06 11.13 -1.55
C LEU A 81 -14.90 11.93 -0.56
N LYS A 82 -15.15 11.35 0.62
CA LYS A 82 -15.95 11.98 1.69
C LYS A 82 -15.05 12.25 2.91
N PRO A 83 -15.04 13.48 3.45
CA PRO A 83 -14.31 13.77 4.68
C PRO A 83 -14.74 12.86 5.83
N GLY A 84 -13.79 12.42 6.66
CA GLY A 84 -14.01 11.50 7.78
C GLY A 84 -14.00 10.02 7.39
N ASN A 85 -14.18 9.67 6.11
CA ASN A 85 -14.09 8.28 5.67
C ASN A 85 -12.65 7.79 5.63
N THR A 86 -12.45 6.54 6.03
CA THR A 86 -11.17 5.82 5.90
C THR A 86 -11.22 4.82 4.77
N HIS A 87 -10.27 4.91 3.84
CA HIS A 87 -10.09 3.95 2.75
C HIS A 87 -8.80 3.17 2.96
N THR A 88 -8.87 1.85 2.90
CA THR A 88 -7.73 0.95 3.10
C THR A 88 -7.44 0.19 1.82
N SER A 89 -6.17 0.14 1.42
CA SER A 89 -5.72 -0.65 0.28
C SER A 89 -4.40 -1.32 0.59
N GLN A 90 -4.16 -2.47 -0.06
CA GLN A 90 -2.87 -3.16 0.00
C GLN A 90 -2.16 -2.97 -1.33
N ILE A 91 -0.90 -2.56 -1.26
CA ILE A 91 -0.08 -2.20 -2.41
C ILE A 91 1.18 -3.07 -2.41
N ASP A 92 1.63 -3.47 -3.60
CA ASP A 92 2.87 -4.22 -3.78
C ASP A 92 3.92 -3.30 -4.40
N SER A 93 4.82 -2.78 -3.56
CA SER A 93 5.86 -1.85 -3.98
C SER A 93 7.06 -2.55 -4.60
N ASP A 94 7.68 -1.94 -5.61
CA ASP A 94 8.96 -2.37 -6.18
C ASP A 94 10.18 -1.87 -5.39
N VAL A 95 9.95 -1.15 -4.28
CA VAL A 95 10.98 -0.63 -3.38
C VAL A 95 10.59 -0.95 -1.94
N ASP A 96 11.53 -1.51 -1.17
CA ASP A 96 11.45 -1.50 0.29
C ASP A 96 11.88 -0.13 0.80
N VAL A 97 10.96 0.61 1.43
CA VAL A 97 11.28 1.95 1.94
C VAL A 97 12.05 1.91 3.26
N GLY A 98 12.16 0.74 3.90
CA GLY A 98 12.74 0.59 5.23
C GLY A 98 11.87 1.25 6.31
N ASP A 99 12.52 1.90 7.28
CA ASP A 99 11.83 2.62 8.35
C ASP A 99 11.11 3.85 7.78
N LEU A 100 9.78 3.83 7.86
CA LEU A 100 8.95 4.90 7.31
C LEU A 100 9.16 6.21 8.06
N GLN A 101 9.46 7.27 7.32
CA GLN A 101 9.71 8.61 7.87
C GLN A 101 8.59 9.60 7.54
N LYS A 102 8.03 9.51 6.32
CA LYS A 102 6.95 10.39 5.87
C LYS A 102 6.11 9.72 4.79
N VAL A 103 4.91 10.25 4.61
CA VAL A 103 3.98 9.84 3.58
C VAL A 103 3.55 11.08 2.80
N LYS A 104 3.39 10.96 1.49
CA LYS A 104 2.78 12.01 0.66
C LYS A 104 1.43 11.55 0.15
N PHE A 105 0.47 12.46 0.24
CA PHE A 105 -0.89 12.29 -0.24
C PHE A 105 -1.09 13.22 -1.44
N ILE A 106 -1.74 12.71 -2.48
CA ILE A 106 -2.25 13.52 -3.58
C ILE A 106 -3.61 12.99 -4.00
N TRP A 107 -4.44 13.89 -4.52
CA TRP A 107 -5.72 13.52 -5.08
C TRP A 107 -5.89 14.18 -6.45
N TYR A 108 -6.65 13.53 -7.33
CA TYR A 108 -6.98 14.04 -8.65
C TYR A 108 -8.49 13.97 -8.87
N ASN A 109 -9.06 15.01 -9.50
CA ASN A 109 -10.40 14.94 -10.09
C ASN A 109 -10.30 14.67 -11.60
N ASN A 110 -11.32 14.00 -12.13
CA ASN A 110 -11.45 13.80 -13.58
C ASN A 110 -12.51 14.74 -14.19
N VAL A 111 -12.94 15.75 -13.44
CA VAL A 111 -14.01 16.68 -13.82
C VAL A 111 -13.50 18.10 -13.60
N ILE A 112 -13.71 18.98 -14.59
CA ILE A 112 -13.43 20.42 -14.44
C ILE A 112 -14.30 20.94 -13.30
N ASN A 113 -13.68 21.30 -12.18
CA ASN A 113 -14.39 21.87 -11.03
C ASN A 113 -13.89 23.30 -10.78
N LEU A 114 -14.74 24.27 -11.10
CA LEU A 114 -14.46 25.70 -10.96
C LEU A 114 -14.41 26.17 -9.49
N THR A 115 -14.85 25.35 -8.53
CA THR A 115 -14.80 25.69 -7.10
C THR A 115 -13.41 25.48 -6.47
N LEU A 116 -12.46 24.87 -7.19
CA LEU A 116 -11.12 24.54 -6.71
C LEU A 116 -11.12 23.84 -5.33
N PRO A 117 -11.85 22.71 -5.20
CA PRO A 117 -12.05 22.06 -3.91
C PRO A 117 -10.73 21.60 -3.30
N ARG A 118 -10.64 21.60 -1.97
CA ARG A 118 -9.45 21.11 -1.25
C ARG A 118 -9.77 19.80 -0.54
N VAL A 119 -8.98 18.77 -0.83
CA VAL A 119 -9.03 17.49 -0.14
C VAL A 119 -7.68 17.23 0.52
N GLY A 120 -7.73 16.74 1.75
CA GLY A 120 -6.55 16.33 2.50
C GLY A 120 -6.70 14.94 3.10
N ALA A 121 -5.68 14.54 3.84
CA ALA A 121 -5.71 13.37 4.71
C ALA A 121 -5.46 13.84 6.15
N SER A 122 -6.40 13.58 7.04
CA SER A 122 -6.25 13.87 8.48
C SER A 122 -5.36 12.85 9.17
N ARG A 123 -5.34 11.60 8.67
CA ARG A 123 -4.50 10.52 9.16
C ARG A 123 -4.18 9.55 8.04
N VAL A 124 -2.93 9.12 7.98
CA VAL A 124 -2.47 8.00 7.14
C VAL A 124 -1.74 7.00 8.02
N THR A 125 -2.15 5.74 7.98
CA THR A 125 -1.47 4.62 8.64
C THR A 125 -0.94 3.66 7.59
N VAL A 126 0.24 3.11 7.82
CA VAL A 126 0.98 2.20 6.92
C VAL A 126 1.41 0.98 7.73
#